data_AF-A0ABD1MLP5-F1
#
_entry.id   AF-A0ABD1MLP5-F1
#
_cell.length_a   1.000
_cell.length_b   1.000
_cell.length_c   1.000
_cell.angle_alpha   90.00
_cell.angle_beta   90.00
_cell.angle_gamma   90.00
#
_symmetry.space_group_name_H-M   'P 1'
#
loop_
_entity.id
_entity.type
_entity.pdbx_description
1 polymer ?
#
loop_
_entity_poly.entity_id
_entity_poly.type
_entity_poly.pdbx_seq_one_letter_code
_entity_poly.pdbx_strand_id
1 'polypeptide(L)'
;MDERRSKVVTEAFVRLFKQNLIYRDLRLESWDCVLRTAISDIEVDYIDIKERSLLKVPGYDKQVEFGVLTKFAYPLEGNIGEIVVATTRIETMLGDTAIAVHPDDDRYRHFHGKHVIHPFNGRKIPIICDAILVDPKFGTGAVKVFSEESPSSLWTVASPREPLFTLKMLLKLFC
;
A
#
# COMPACT_ATOMS: atom_id res chain seq x y z
N MET A 1 -3.24 28.02 22.76
CA MET A 1 -1.79 28.26 22.79
C MET A 1 -1.55 29.63 23.41
N ASP A 2 -0.74 29.73 24.45
CA ASP A 2 -0.29 31.01 25.04
C ASP A 2 0.96 31.54 24.33
N GLU A 3 1.20 32.85 24.41
CA GLU A 3 2.27 33.52 23.67
C GLU A 3 3.66 33.01 24.09
N ARG A 4 3.85 32.76 25.39
CA ARG A 4 5.13 32.29 25.94
C ARG A 4 5.52 30.91 25.40
N ARG A 5 4.61 29.93 25.39
CA ARG A 5 4.92 28.57 24.89
C ARG A 5 5.10 28.57 23.37
N SER A 6 4.34 29.39 22.65
CA SER A 6 4.47 29.51 21.19
C SER A 6 5.87 30.00 20.77
N LYS A 7 6.44 30.96 21.51
CA LYS A 7 7.82 31.43 21.28
C LYS A 7 8.85 30.33 21.50
N VAL A 8 8.70 29.53 22.57
CA VAL A 8 9.61 28.43 22.88
C VAL A 8 9.57 27.32 21.83
N VAL A 9 8.38 26.93 21.36
CA VAL A 9 8.25 25.90 20.29
C VAL A 9 8.92 26.38 19.00
N THR A 10 8.74 27.65 18.65
CA THR A 10 9.37 28.24 17.46
C THR A 10 10.90 28.25 17.57
N GLU A 11 11.44 28.64 18.73
CA GLU A 11 12.89 28.62 18.99
C GLU A 11 13.46 27.19 18.91
N ALA A 12 12.79 26.22 19.53
CA ALA A 12 13.17 24.82 19.48
C ALA A 12 13.18 24.28 18.03
N PHE A 13 12.14 24.57 17.26
CA PHE A 13 12.05 24.17 15.85
C PHE A 13 13.20 24.75 15.02
N VAL A 14 13.46 26.06 15.13
CA VAL A 14 14.56 26.72 14.40
C VAL A 14 15.92 26.16 14.82
N ARG A 15 16.12 25.86 16.10
CA ARG A 15 17.38 25.27 16.60
C ARG A 15 17.61 23.88 16.03
N LEU A 16 16.59 23.02 16.04
CA LEU A 16 16.68 21.68 15.48
C LEU A 16 16.86 21.70 13.95
N PHE A 17 16.23 22.65 13.26
CA PHE A 17 16.45 22.87 11.82
C PHE A 17 17.90 23.30 11.53
N LYS A 18 18.44 24.25 12.30
CA LYS A 18 19.85 24.69 12.17
C LYS A 18 20.86 23.57 12.48
N GLN A 19 20.46 22.58 13.29
CA GLN A 19 21.25 21.39 13.59
C GLN A 19 21.08 20.26 12.55
N ASN A 20 20.35 20.50 11.44
CA ASN A 20 20.00 19.51 10.42
C ASN A 20 19.23 18.27 10.95
N LEU A 21 18.51 18.42 12.08
CA LEU A 21 17.67 17.35 12.63
C LEU A 21 16.23 17.41 12.13
N ILE A 22 15.78 18.56 11.64
CA ILE A 22 14.49 18.75 10.98
C ILE A 22 14.74 19.13 9.54
N TYR A 23 14.01 18.48 8.63
CA TYR A 23 14.06 18.75 7.21
C TYR A 23 12.67 18.62 6.60
N ARG A 24 12.53 19.07 5.35
CA ARG A 24 11.31 18.90 4.56
C ARG A 24 11.65 18.05 3.33
N ASP A 25 10.94 16.95 3.20
CA ASP A 25 11.08 16.05 2.06
C ASP A 25 9.72 15.41 1.74
N LEU A 26 9.64 14.70 0.62
CA LEU A 26 8.49 13.92 0.22
C LEU A 26 8.60 12.52 0.83
N ARG A 27 7.66 12.19 1.73
CA ARG A 27 7.55 10.88 2.37
C ARG A 27 6.09 10.45 2.38
N LEU A 28 5.90 9.13 2.37
CA LEU A 28 4.59 8.51 2.48
C LEU A 28 4.06 8.60 3.92
N GLU A 29 3.13 9.53 4.16
CA GLU A 29 2.53 9.79 5.48
C GLU A 29 1.11 9.26 5.62
N SER A 30 0.68 8.95 6.84
CA SER A 30 -0.69 8.49 7.12
C SER A 30 -1.65 9.66 7.04
N TRP A 31 -2.79 9.50 6.36
CA TRP A 31 -3.77 10.58 6.14
C TRP A 31 -5.13 10.23 6.69
N ASP A 32 -5.67 11.11 7.54
CA ASP A 32 -7.04 11.02 8.04
C ASP A 32 -7.99 11.82 7.13
N CYS A 33 -9.01 11.16 6.60
CA CYS A 33 -9.96 11.75 5.64
C CYS A 33 -11.05 12.58 6.32
N VAL A 34 -11.33 12.33 7.60
CA VAL A 34 -12.30 13.08 8.41
C VAL A 34 -11.65 14.36 8.91
N LEU A 35 -10.47 14.26 9.51
CA LEU A 35 -9.72 15.41 10.03
C LEU A 35 -8.99 16.20 8.93
N ARG A 36 -8.77 15.59 7.76
CA ARG A 36 -8.05 16.16 6.62
C ARG A 36 -6.65 16.62 7.00
N THR A 37 -5.93 15.76 7.72
CA THR A 37 -4.57 16.02 8.18
C THR A 37 -3.70 14.76 8.05
N ALA A 38 -2.39 14.99 7.97
CA ALA A 38 -1.44 13.93 8.23
C ALA A 38 -1.46 13.57 9.72
N ILE A 39 -1.35 12.28 10.01
CA ILE A 39 -1.27 11.71 11.36
C ILE A 39 0.01 10.91 11.50
N SER A 40 0.59 10.92 12.69
CA SER A 40 1.80 10.16 12.99
C SER A 40 1.47 8.68 13.22
N ASP A 41 2.43 7.79 12.98
CA ASP A 41 2.20 6.34 13.14
C ASP A 41 1.83 5.95 14.59
N ILE A 42 2.24 6.74 15.59
CA ILE A 42 1.86 6.51 17.00
C ILE A 42 0.40 6.90 17.31
N GLU A 43 -0.23 7.70 16.44
CA GLU A 43 -1.66 8.06 16.54
C GLU A 43 -2.56 7.06 15.80
N VAL A 44 -1.98 6.03 15.17
CA VAL A 44 -2.71 5.01 14.41
C VAL A 44 -2.92 3.77 15.27
N ASP A 45 -4.18 3.45 15.55
CA ASP A 45 -4.57 2.20 16.20
C ASP A 45 -4.78 1.09 15.16
N TYR A 46 -4.11 -0.05 15.34
CA TYR A 46 -4.23 -1.20 14.46
C TYR A 46 -5.23 -2.21 15.02
N ILE A 47 -6.22 -2.59 14.20
CA ILE A 47 -7.25 -3.56 14.54
C ILE A 47 -7.19 -4.71 13.54
N ASP A 48 -6.89 -5.91 14.04
CA ASP A 48 -6.81 -7.12 13.22
C ASP A 48 -8.20 -7.72 12.98
N ILE A 49 -8.60 -7.78 11.71
CA ILE A 49 -9.88 -8.33 11.27
C ILE A 49 -9.61 -9.66 10.58
N LYS A 50 -9.91 -10.77 11.26
CA LYS A 50 -9.65 -12.13 10.76
C LYS A 50 -10.73 -12.65 9.81
N GLU A 51 -11.96 -12.20 10.01
CA GLU A 51 -13.13 -12.70 9.30
C GLU A 51 -13.88 -11.55 8.62
N ARG A 52 -14.63 -11.90 7.57
CA ARG A 52 -15.48 -10.97 6.85
C ARG A 52 -16.47 -10.30 7.81
N SER A 53 -16.29 -9.01 8.04
CA SER A 53 -17.01 -8.26 9.07
C SER A 53 -17.55 -6.95 8.52
N LEU A 54 -18.78 -6.58 8.89
CA LEU A 54 -19.33 -5.26 8.60
C LEU A 54 -18.96 -4.32 9.74
N LEU A 55 -18.22 -3.26 9.41
CA LEU A 55 -17.80 -2.25 10.37
C LEU A 55 -18.42 -0.90 10.01
N LYS A 56 -18.80 -0.15 11.04
CA LYS A 56 -19.25 1.23 10.89
C LYS A 56 -18.03 2.14 10.80
N VAL A 57 -17.85 2.78 9.64
CA VAL A 57 -16.77 3.77 9.45
C VAL A 57 -17.32 5.17 9.75
N PRO A 58 -16.64 5.99 10.56
CA PRO A 58 -17.02 7.38 10.77
C PRO A 58 -17.16 8.13 9.44
N GLY A 59 -18.28 8.81 9.23
CA GLY A 59 -18.56 9.54 7.99
C GLY A 59 -19.28 8.74 6.89
N TYR A 60 -19.54 7.45 7.09
CA TYR A 60 -20.33 6.62 6.16
C TYR A 60 -21.70 6.30 6.75
N ASP A 61 -22.78 6.49 5.97
CA ASP A 61 -24.14 6.14 6.38
C ASP A 61 -24.37 4.61 6.42
N LYS A 62 -23.63 3.88 5.59
CA LYS A 62 -23.72 2.42 5.45
C LYS A 62 -22.53 1.75 6.11
N GLN A 63 -22.75 0.56 6.65
CA GLN A 63 -21.65 -0.27 7.14
C GLN A 63 -20.80 -0.73 5.94
N VAL A 64 -19.49 -0.69 6.11
CA VAL A 64 -18.52 -1.08 5.10
C VAL A 64 -18.00 -2.47 5.44
N GLU A 65 -17.80 -3.26 4.40
CA GLU A 65 -17.32 -4.63 4.53
C GLU A 65 -15.79 -4.69 4.57
N PHE A 66 -15.25 -5.34 5.60
CA PHE A 66 -13.82 -5.57 5.81
C PHE A 66 -13.51 -7.06 5.86
N GLY A 67 -12.25 -7.43 5.64
CA GLY A 67 -11.80 -8.83 5.68
C GLY A 67 -12.17 -9.66 4.43
N VAL A 68 -12.52 -9.02 3.31
CA VAL A 68 -12.81 -9.71 2.05
C VAL A 68 -11.54 -9.83 1.22
N LEU A 69 -11.16 -11.06 0.86
CA LEU A 69 -10.06 -11.34 -0.03
C LEU A 69 -10.59 -11.67 -1.42
N THR A 70 -10.47 -10.71 -2.34
CA THR A 70 -10.92 -10.83 -3.73
C THR A 70 -9.79 -11.42 -4.57
N LYS A 71 -10.13 -12.40 -5.42
CA LYS A 71 -9.21 -13.00 -6.38
C LYS A 71 -9.56 -12.54 -7.78
N PHE A 72 -8.56 -12.13 -8.55
CA PHE A 72 -8.72 -11.73 -9.94
C PHE A 72 -7.47 -12.10 -10.74
N ALA A 73 -7.62 -12.24 -12.06
CA ALA A 73 -6.57 -12.72 -12.94
C ALA A 73 -6.02 -11.60 -13.83
N TYR A 74 -4.69 -11.53 -13.93
CA TYR A 74 -3.99 -10.71 -14.92
C TYR A 74 -3.56 -11.59 -16.09
N PRO A 75 -3.90 -11.24 -17.34
CA PRO A 75 -3.42 -11.98 -18.50
C PRO A 75 -1.91 -11.80 -18.66
N LEU A 76 -1.19 -12.88 -18.95
CA LEU A 76 0.24 -12.83 -19.26
C LEU A 76 0.47 -12.33 -20.69
N GLU A 77 1.59 -11.64 -20.88
CA GLU A 77 2.03 -11.22 -22.20
C GLU A 77 2.18 -12.43 -23.15
N GLY A 78 1.65 -12.30 -24.36
CA GLY A 78 1.73 -13.36 -25.38
C GLY A 78 0.67 -14.45 -25.27
N ASN A 79 -0.43 -14.23 -24.52
CA ASN A 79 -1.55 -15.18 -24.36
C ASN A 79 -1.11 -16.56 -23.83
N ILE A 80 -0.03 -16.60 -23.05
CA ILE A 80 0.53 -17.83 -22.49
C ILE A 80 -0.20 -18.31 -21.22
N GLY A 81 -1.21 -17.57 -20.76
CA GLY A 81 -2.00 -17.87 -19.57
C GLY A 81 -2.37 -16.62 -18.79
N GLU A 82 -2.68 -16.81 -17.52
CA GLU A 82 -3.01 -15.75 -16.57
C GLU A 82 -2.39 -16.01 -15.19
N ILE A 83 -2.19 -14.95 -14.40
CA ILE A 83 -1.77 -15.03 -13.00
C ILE A 83 -2.88 -14.51 -12.09
N VAL A 84 -3.29 -15.34 -11.14
CA VAL A 84 -4.35 -14.98 -10.18
C VAL A 84 -3.73 -14.32 -8.95
N VAL A 85 -4.15 -13.09 -8.68
CA VAL A 85 -3.72 -12.28 -7.53
C VAL A 85 -4.87 -12.21 -6.52
N ALA A 86 -4.54 -12.34 -5.24
CA ALA A 86 -5.47 -12.14 -4.14
C ALA A 86 -5.23 -10.78 -3.47
N THR A 87 -6.27 -9.96 -3.33
CA THR A 87 -6.17 -8.65 -2.68
C THR A 87 -7.45 -8.26 -1.94
N THR A 88 -7.29 -7.48 -0.88
CA THR A 88 -8.40 -6.83 -0.16
C THR A 88 -8.78 -5.47 -0.73
N ARG A 89 -7.94 -4.91 -1.63
CA ARG A 89 -8.08 -3.56 -2.20
C ARG A 89 -8.11 -3.63 -3.72
N ILE A 90 -9.18 -4.17 -4.28
CA ILE A 90 -9.29 -4.34 -5.74
C ILE A 90 -9.26 -3.00 -6.48
N GLU A 91 -9.76 -1.94 -5.88
CA GLU A 91 -9.81 -0.60 -6.45
C GLU A 91 -8.41 0.02 -6.66
N THR A 92 -7.38 -0.43 -5.93
CA THR A 92 -5.99 0.03 -6.14
C THR A 92 -5.32 -0.62 -7.36
N MET A 93 -6.00 -1.55 -8.05
CA MET A 93 -5.48 -2.29 -9.21
C MET A 93 -4.97 -1.37 -10.33
N LEU A 94 -5.60 -0.21 -10.55
CA LEU A 94 -5.18 0.76 -11.57
C LEU A 94 -3.78 1.35 -11.30
N GLY A 95 -3.36 1.34 -10.04
CA GLY A 95 -2.05 1.82 -9.62
C GLY A 95 -0.95 0.78 -9.72
N ASP A 96 -1.26 -0.50 -9.98
CA ASP A 96 -0.29 -1.59 -9.83
C ASP A 96 0.92 -1.41 -10.77
N THR A 97 2.13 -1.44 -10.22
CA THR A 97 3.40 -1.22 -10.94
C THR A 97 4.23 -2.49 -11.11
N ALA A 98 4.02 -3.51 -10.27
CA ALA A 98 4.64 -4.82 -10.41
C ALA A 98 3.74 -5.90 -9.77
N ILE A 99 3.97 -7.17 -10.11
CA ILE A 99 3.40 -8.32 -9.40
C ILE A 99 4.55 -9.08 -8.76
N ALA A 100 4.51 -9.27 -7.44
CA ALA A 100 5.51 -10.04 -6.70
C ALA A 100 5.06 -11.49 -6.54
N VAL A 101 5.98 -12.43 -6.80
CA VAL A 101 5.83 -13.86 -6.54
C VAL A 101 7.00 -14.36 -5.70
N HIS A 102 6.83 -15.45 -4.96
CA HIS A 102 7.92 -16.03 -4.19
C HIS A 102 8.89 -16.79 -5.13
N PRO A 103 10.22 -16.61 -5.02
CA PRO A 103 11.19 -17.24 -5.95
C PRO A 103 11.18 -18.76 -5.92
N ASP A 104 10.88 -19.37 -4.77
CA ASP A 104 10.81 -20.83 -4.61
C ASP A 104 9.39 -21.40 -4.83
N ASP A 105 8.44 -20.61 -5.34
CA ASP A 105 7.12 -21.13 -5.67
C ASP A 105 7.13 -21.76 -7.07
N ASP A 106 7.16 -23.10 -7.11
CA ASP A 106 7.18 -23.87 -8.36
C ASP A 106 6.02 -23.54 -9.30
N ARG A 107 4.88 -23.05 -8.78
CA ARG A 107 3.72 -22.65 -9.60
C ARG A 107 4.02 -21.45 -10.49
N TYR A 108 4.87 -20.53 -10.02
CA TYR A 108 5.15 -19.25 -10.67
C TYR A 108 6.57 -19.13 -11.22
N ARG A 109 7.40 -20.15 -11.03
CA ARG A 109 8.79 -20.21 -11.53
C ARG A 109 8.92 -19.91 -13.03
N HIS A 110 7.93 -20.32 -13.82
CA HIS A 110 7.89 -20.05 -15.27
C HIS A 110 7.48 -18.63 -15.65
N PHE A 111 7.09 -17.79 -14.69
CA PHE A 111 6.69 -16.40 -14.90
C PHE A 111 7.74 -15.38 -14.43
N HIS A 112 8.88 -15.84 -13.90
CA HIS A 112 9.96 -14.96 -13.47
C HIS A 112 10.48 -14.13 -14.65
N GLY A 113 10.53 -12.80 -14.47
CA GLY A 113 10.99 -11.86 -15.50
C GLY A 113 10.02 -11.68 -16.68
N LYS A 114 8.81 -12.26 -16.63
CA LYS A 114 7.75 -12.00 -17.61
C LYS A 114 6.92 -10.78 -17.22
N HIS A 115 6.07 -10.36 -18.14
CA HIS A 115 5.13 -9.27 -17.93
C HIS A 115 3.70 -9.77 -17.97
N VAL A 116 2.85 -9.14 -17.19
CA VAL A 116 1.40 -9.22 -17.33
C VAL A 116 0.88 -7.98 -18.05
N ILE A 117 -0.26 -8.13 -18.70
CA ILE A 117 -0.96 -7.03 -19.34
C ILE A 117 -2.09 -6.59 -18.42
N HIS A 118 -2.10 -5.32 -18.06
CA HIS A 118 -3.17 -4.78 -17.24
C HIS A 118 -4.48 -4.70 -18.07
N PRO A 119 -5.60 -5.26 -17.58
CA PRO A 119 -6.79 -5.53 -18.39
C PRO A 119 -7.49 -4.28 -18.92
N PHE A 120 -7.40 -3.15 -18.22
CA PHE A 120 -8.12 -1.91 -18.61
C PHE A 120 -7.32 -0.94 -19.47
N ASN A 121 -6.00 -0.86 -19.28
CA ASN A 121 -5.14 0.15 -19.93
C ASN A 121 -4.08 -0.48 -20.84
N GLY A 122 -3.97 -1.81 -20.89
CA GLY A 122 -3.00 -2.53 -21.71
C GLY A 122 -1.53 -2.35 -21.29
N ARG A 123 -1.26 -1.74 -20.13
CA ARG A 123 0.11 -1.51 -19.65
C ARG A 123 0.78 -2.84 -19.32
N LYS A 124 2.06 -2.97 -19.67
CA LYS A 124 2.91 -4.09 -19.25
C LYS A 124 3.37 -3.88 -17.81
N ILE A 125 3.09 -4.84 -16.95
CA ILE A 125 3.48 -4.83 -15.54
C ILE A 125 4.48 -5.98 -15.32
N PRO A 126 5.69 -5.73 -14.83
CA PRO A 126 6.70 -6.76 -14.59
C PRO A 126 6.31 -7.69 -13.44
N ILE A 127 6.68 -8.96 -13.57
CA ILE A 127 6.64 -9.95 -12.48
C ILE A 127 8.02 -10.00 -11.82
N ILE A 128 8.07 -9.63 -10.54
CA ILE A 128 9.27 -9.63 -9.70
C ILE A 128 9.24 -10.79 -8.71
N CYS A 129 10.42 -11.24 -8.28
CA CYS A 129 10.55 -12.31 -7.29
C CYS A 129 10.98 -11.71 -5.95
N ASP A 130 10.20 -11.94 -4.89
CA ASP A 130 10.53 -11.47 -3.55
C ASP A 130 10.12 -12.49 -2.48
N ALA A 131 11.10 -12.97 -1.72
CA ALA A 131 10.91 -13.99 -0.68
C ALA A 131 10.44 -13.41 0.67
N ILE A 132 10.59 -12.10 0.88
CA ILE A 132 10.24 -11.42 2.13
C ILE A 132 8.79 -10.96 2.07
N LEU A 133 8.38 -10.42 0.92
CA LEU A 133 7.08 -9.79 0.73
C LEU A 133 5.96 -10.78 0.45
N VAL A 134 6.29 -11.94 -0.13
CA VAL A 134 5.31 -12.91 -0.59
C VAL A 134 5.35 -14.15 0.27
N ASP A 135 4.24 -14.48 0.91
CA ASP A 135 4.06 -15.79 1.55
C ASP A 135 3.31 -16.72 0.57
N PRO A 136 3.93 -17.80 0.07
CA PRO A 136 3.29 -18.69 -0.92
C PRO A 136 2.05 -19.41 -0.35
N LYS A 137 1.91 -19.48 0.98
CA LYS A 137 0.76 -20.10 1.66
C LYS A 137 -0.43 -19.14 1.81
N PHE A 138 -0.22 -17.83 1.64
CA PHE A 138 -1.25 -16.82 1.82
C PHE A 138 -1.91 -16.46 0.48
N GLY A 139 -3.25 -16.53 0.44
CA GLY A 139 -4.02 -16.19 -0.76
C GLY A 139 -3.70 -17.10 -1.94
N THR A 140 -3.12 -16.53 -3.00
CA THR A 140 -2.66 -17.27 -4.19
C THR A 140 -1.14 -17.48 -4.24
N GLY A 141 -0.36 -16.77 -3.41
CA GLY A 141 1.10 -16.70 -3.53
C GLY A 141 1.60 -15.68 -4.57
N ALA A 142 0.70 -14.84 -5.10
CA ALA A 142 1.03 -13.70 -5.94
C ALA A 142 0.40 -12.42 -5.34
N VAL A 143 1.22 -11.38 -5.19
CA VAL A 143 0.85 -10.12 -4.53
C VAL A 143 1.05 -8.97 -5.51
N LYS A 144 0.07 -8.07 -5.60
CA LYS A 144 0.23 -6.84 -6.39
C LYS A 144 1.06 -5.81 -5.64
N VAL A 145 1.89 -5.09 -6.38
CA VAL A 145 2.78 -4.05 -5.86
C VAL A 145 2.38 -2.71 -6.43
N PHE A 146 2.34 -1.71 -5.55
CA PHE A 146 2.09 -0.33 -5.89
C PHE A 146 3.36 0.49 -5.63
N SER A 147 3.70 1.44 -6.51
CA SER A 147 4.81 2.38 -6.34
C SER A 147 4.40 3.75 -6.83
N GLU A 148 4.61 4.78 -6.00
CA GLU A 148 4.54 6.18 -6.40
C GLU A 148 5.95 6.61 -6.85
N GLU A 149 6.05 7.39 -7.95
CA GLU A 149 7.33 7.79 -8.57
C GLU A 149 8.31 8.44 -7.58
N SER A 150 9.22 7.66 -6.98
CA SER A 150 10.51 8.16 -6.51
C SER A 150 11.56 7.02 -6.50
N PRO A 151 12.71 7.19 -7.17
CA PRO A 151 13.70 6.11 -7.35
C PRO A 151 14.47 5.71 -6.08
N SER A 152 14.26 6.39 -4.95
CA SER A 152 15.04 6.22 -3.71
C SER A 152 14.28 5.58 -2.55
N SER A 153 12.97 5.32 -2.67
CA SER A 153 12.18 4.68 -1.60
C SER A 153 11.79 3.25 -2.00
N LEU A 154 12.52 2.31 -1.43
CA LEU A 154 12.30 0.87 -1.52
C LEU A 154 10.83 0.53 -1.19
N TRP A 155 10.13 -0.02 -2.18
CA TRP A 155 9.09 -1.05 -2.05
C TRP A 155 8.14 -0.93 -0.85
N THR A 156 7.11 -0.09 -0.93
CA THR A 156 5.91 -0.30 -0.10
C THR A 156 5.03 -1.33 -0.80
N VAL A 157 5.43 -2.60 -0.70
CA VAL A 157 4.59 -3.71 -1.13
C VAL A 157 3.59 -4.03 -0.03
N ALA A 158 2.40 -4.44 -0.45
CA ALA A 158 1.37 -5.04 0.38
C ALA A 158 1.86 -6.35 1.05
N SER A 159 2.79 -6.24 2.00
CA SER A 159 3.25 -7.36 2.83
C SER A 159 2.15 -7.73 3.82
N PRO A 160 1.81 -9.02 3.98
CA PRO A 160 0.87 -9.46 5.02
C PRO A 160 1.41 -9.32 6.46
N ARG A 161 2.71 -9.05 6.64
CA ARG A 161 3.40 -9.11 7.95
C ARG A 161 3.65 -7.75 8.61
N GLU A 162 3.36 -6.66 7.92
CA GLU A 162 3.35 -5.33 8.53
C GLU A 162 1.93 -4.77 8.45
N PRO A 163 1.35 -4.27 9.55
CA PRO A 163 -0.02 -3.75 9.57
C PRO A 163 -0.17 -2.41 8.81
N LEU A 164 0.73 -2.09 7.87
CA LEU A 164 0.75 -0.91 6.99
C LEU A 164 -0.39 -0.90 5.95
N PHE A 165 -1.56 -1.44 6.30
CA PHE A 165 -2.81 -1.35 5.55
C PHE A 165 -3.52 -0.01 5.78
N THR A 166 -2.80 1.09 5.68
CA THR A 166 -3.41 2.42 5.75
C THR A 166 -3.44 3.01 4.35
N LEU A 167 -4.64 3.11 3.78
CA LEU A 167 -5.26 4.30 3.18
C LEU A 167 -4.43 5.36 2.42
N LYS A 168 -3.16 5.13 2.09
CA LYS A 168 -2.22 6.23 1.84
C LYS A 168 -2.27 6.81 0.44
N MET A 169 -2.80 6.10 -0.56
CA MET A 169 -2.78 6.63 -1.92
C MET A 169 -4.14 6.81 -2.61
N LEU A 170 -5.13 5.97 -2.35
CA LEU A 170 -6.37 6.06 -3.14
C LEU A 170 -7.31 7.19 -2.72
N LEU A 171 -7.24 7.65 -1.46
CA LEU A 171 -8.13 8.72 -0.99
C LEU A 171 -7.70 10.13 -1.42
N LYS A 172 -6.51 10.32 -1.96
CA LYS A 172 -6.17 11.56 -2.70
C LYS A 172 -6.94 11.70 -4.02
N LEU A 173 -7.47 10.61 -4.57
CA LEU A 173 -8.22 10.61 -5.84
C LEU A 173 -9.74 10.61 -5.65
N PHE A 174 -10.24 10.30 -4.45
CA PHE A 174 -11.67 10.14 -4.18
C PHE A 174 -12.22 11.04 -3.05
N CYS A 175 -11.41 11.93 -2.48
CA CYS A 175 -11.84 13.04 -1.63
C CYS A 175 -11.59 14.39 -2.29
#